data_AF-A0A084AQN3-F1
#
_entry.id   AF-A0A084AQN3-F1
#
_cell.length_a   1.000
_cell.length_b   1.000
_cell.length_c   1.000
_cell.angle_alpha   90.00
_cell.angle_beta   90.00
_cell.angle_gamma   90.00
#
_symmetry.space_group_name_H-M   'P 1'
#
loop_
_entity.id
_entity.type
_entity.pdbx_description
1 polymer ?
#
loop_
_entity_poly.entity_id
_entity_poly.type
_entity_poly.pdbx_seq_one_letter_code
_entity_poly.pdbx_strand_id
1 'polypeptide(L)'
;MAARVLLQQRALAPLATLALGGFALTPSMAYAEAPVDIKRKPIYDDVELPASNASPPSLPKFVTSEPVEEDHKPRGPTPTDRLAEQIGKARLFLYKYVVLAEDKVNETVDSAFHLEQSFTNTVASLAPPRESGEQLLPGAIYVLVASMAGSIMSRNRNILLRATFPLALGIGAGWVVLPITMRNVSDLAWKYEQKFPVVAESHLKARDGLQQGVQFARVHSALGARYVDEKVTEAREVIEGWVKQGK
;
A
#
# COMPACT_ATOMS: atom_id res chain seq x y z
N MET A 1 -41.98 9.75 -21.02
CA MET A 1 -40.93 10.52 -21.73
C MET A 1 -40.15 11.28 -20.65
N ALA A 2 -39.12 10.69 -20.03
CA ALA A 2 -37.74 10.53 -20.51
C ALA A 2 -36.83 11.65 -19.99
N ALA A 3 -36.09 11.36 -18.90
CA ALA A 3 -34.78 11.94 -18.58
C ALA A 3 -34.17 11.14 -17.42
N ARG A 4 -33.60 9.97 -17.73
CA ARG A 4 -32.73 9.23 -16.81
C ARG A 4 -31.34 9.86 -16.86
N VAL A 5 -30.84 10.24 -15.70
CA VAL A 5 -29.53 10.85 -15.49
C VAL A 5 -28.44 9.83 -15.81
N LEU A 6 -27.55 10.21 -16.72
CA LEU A 6 -26.33 9.53 -17.13
C LEU A 6 -25.22 9.77 -16.08
N LEU A 7 -24.93 8.77 -15.25
CA LEU A 7 -23.74 8.63 -14.40
C LEU A 7 -23.82 7.17 -13.91
N GLN A 8 -22.87 6.23 -14.05
CA GLN A 8 -21.45 6.21 -14.34
C GLN A 8 -21.18 4.80 -14.89
N GLN A 9 -20.55 4.68 -16.06
CA GLN A 9 -20.20 3.38 -16.66
C GLN A 9 -18.69 3.22 -16.93
N ARG A 10 -17.83 3.97 -16.24
CA ARG A 10 -16.39 3.94 -16.54
C ARG A 10 -15.54 4.06 -15.28
N ALA A 11 -15.28 2.94 -14.61
CA ALA A 11 -14.12 2.77 -13.70
C ALA A 11 -13.98 1.32 -13.22
N LEU A 12 -13.82 0.35 -14.11
CA LEU A 12 -13.40 -1.02 -13.75
C LEU A 12 -12.51 -1.64 -14.86
N ALA A 13 -11.53 -0.88 -15.35
CA ALA A 13 -10.48 -1.42 -16.22
C ALA A 13 -9.18 -0.66 -15.96
N PRO A 14 -8.35 -1.17 -15.02
CA PRO A 14 -7.00 -1.55 -15.42
C PRO A 14 -6.48 -2.82 -14.70
N LEU A 15 -7.36 -3.78 -14.34
CA LEU A 15 -6.92 -5.07 -13.79
C LEU A 15 -6.96 -6.23 -14.81
N ALA A 16 -7.63 -6.05 -15.95
CA ALA A 16 -7.70 -7.07 -16.99
C ALA A 16 -6.47 -7.11 -17.93
N THR A 17 -5.65 -6.05 -17.95
CA THR A 17 -4.49 -5.96 -18.85
C THR A 17 -3.28 -6.74 -18.36
N LEU A 18 -3.14 -7.00 -17.05
CA LEU A 18 -2.06 -7.85 -16.52
C LEU A 18 -2.34 -9.34 -16.71
N ALA A 19 -3.61 -9.76 -16.73
CA ALA A 19 -3.97 -11.17 -16.95
C ALA A 19 -3.76 -11.63 -18.41
N LEU A 20 -3.82 -10.73 -19.39
CA LEU A 20 -3.56 -11.04 -20.80
C LEU A 20 -2.08 -11.08 -21.18
N GLY A 21 -1.18 -10.48 -20.38
CA GLY A 21 0.26 -10.51 -20.63
C GLY A 21 0.94 -11.83 -20.25
N GLY A 22 0.36 -12.60 -19.31
CA GLY A 22 0.96 -13.83 -18.78
C GLY A 22 0.84 -15.06 -19.69
N PHE A 23 -0.08 -15.06 -20.66
CA PHE A 23 -0.33 -16.21 -21.53
C PHE A 23 0.46 -16.20 -22.85
N ALA A 24 1.14 -15.09 -23.20
CA ALA A 24 1.89 -14.99 -24.46
C ALA A 24 3.31 -15.57 -24.41
N LEU A 25 3.78 -15.98 -23.22
CA LEU A 25 5.14 -16.50 -23.00
C LEU A 25 5.12 -17.96 -22.52
N THR A 26 4.29 -18.81 -23.14
CA THR A 26 4.45 -20.25 -22.99
C THR A 26 5.57 -20.72 -23.93
N PRO A 27 6.72 -21.19 -23.42
CA PRO A 27 7.73 -21.79 -24.29
C PRO A 27 7.17 -23.10 -24.84
N SER A 28 6.77 -23.10 -26.10
CA SER A 28 6.49 -24.32 -26.84
C SER A 28 7.79 -25.11 -26.98
N MET A 29 7.89 -26.24 -26.28
CA MET A 29 8.96 -27.21 -26.45
C MET A 29 8.80 -27.87 -27.83
N ALA A 30 9.52 -27.36 -28.83
CA ALA A 30 9.63 -28.01 -30.12
C ALA A 30 10.50 -29.27 -29.97
N TYR A 31 9.86 -30.44 -29.92
CA TYR A 31 10.56 -31.72 -30.10
C TYR A 31 11.11 -31.77 -31.51
N ALA A 32 12.43 -31.92 -31.64
CA ALA A 32 13.08 -32.17 -32.92
C ALA A 32 12.74 -33.60 -33.37
N GLU A 33 11.70 -33.76 -34.18
CA GLU A 33 11.44 -35.02 -34.86
C GLU A 33 12.61 -35.31 -35.82
N ALA A 34 13.34 -36.38 -35.52
CA ALA A 34 14.42 -36.87 -36.38
C ALA A 34 13.82 -37.44 -37.68
N PRO A 35 14.49 -37.29 -38.83
CA PRO A 35 13.98 -37.79 -40.11
C PRO A 35 13.80 -39.31 -40.07
N VAL A 36 12.55 -39.73 -40.27
CA VAL A 36 12.13 -41.11 -40.51
C VAL A 36 12.59 -41.50 -41.92
N ASP A 37 13.81 -42.01 -42.04
CA ASP A 37 14.22 -43.03 -43.02
C ASP A 37 15.75 -43.20 -43.02
N ILE A 38 16.27 -43.85 -41.99
CA ILE A 38 17.55 -44.58 -42.13
C ILE A 38 17.33 -45.95 -41.49
N LYS A 39 17.12 -46.96 -42.32
CA LYS A 39 17.18 -48.39 -41.98
C LYS A 39 18.57 -48.70 -41.39
N ARG A 40 18.75 -48.47 -40.09
CA ARG A 40 19.91 -48.96 -39.35
C ARG A 40 19.61 -50.40 -38.94
N LYS A 41 20.31 -51.35 -39.55
CA LYS A 41 20.32 -52.73 -39.07
C LYS A 41 21.09 -52.78 -37.73
N PRO A 42 20.53 -53.38 -36.66
CA PRO A 42 21.27 -53.62 -35.44
C PRO A 42 22.42 -54.61 -35.70
N ILE A 43 23.57 -54.39 -35.04
CA ILE A 43 24.85 -55.08 -35.28
C ILE A 43 24.89 -56.51 -34.67
N TYR A 44 23.79 -56.99 -34.07
CA TYR A 44 23.76 -58.24 -33.28
C TYR A 44 22.64 -59.21 -33.67
N ASP A 45 22.48 -59.49 -34.97
CA ASP A 45 21.57 -60.57 -35.44
C ASP A 45 22.28 -61.68 -36.24
N ASP A 46 23.58 -61.54 -36.57
CA ASP A 46 24.33 -62.53 -37.35
C ASP A 46 25.11 -63.52 -36.46
N VAL A 47 24.47 -64.06 -35.43
CA VAL A 47 24.99 -65.22 -34.69
C VAL A 47 24.01 -66.39 -34.81
N GLU A 48 24.04 -67.02 -35.97
CA GLU A 48 23.53 -68.39 -36.13
C GLU A 48 24.29 -69.29 -35.14
N LEU A 49 23.57 -69.81 -34.14
CA LEU A 49 24.08 -70.79 -33.19
C LEU A 49 24.05 -72.18 -33.86
N PRO A 50 25.18 -72.79 -34.24
CA PRO A 50 25.16 -74.17 -34.72
C PRO A 50 24.94 -75.11 -33.53
N ALA A 51 23.98 -76.02 -33.71
CA ALA A 51 23.72 -77.13 -32.81
C ALA A 51 24.98 -77.99 -32.58
N SER A 52 25.16 -78.36 -31.31
CA SER A 52 26.11 -79.32 -30.75
C SER A 52 26.54 -80.44 -31.69
N ASN A 53 27.85 -80.50 -32.01
CA ASN A 53 28.62 -81.74 -32.14
C ASN A 53 30.11 -81.48 -31.84
N ALA A 54 30.76 -82.50 -31.27
CA ALA A 54 31.92 -82.43 -30.40
C ALA A 54 33.31 -82.19 -31.04
N SER A 55 34.21 -81.61 -30.21
CA SER A 55 35.70 -81.76 -30.14
C SER A 55 36.56 -80.48 -30.40
N PRO A 56 37.57 -80.14 -29.53
CA PRO A 56 38.44 -78.94 -29.60
C PRO A 56 39.77 -79.23 -30.36
N PRO A 57 40.80 -78.35 -30.55
CA PRO A 57 41.13 -77.04 -29.92
C PRO A 57 41.73 -75.93 -30.84
N SER A 58 41.94 -74.70 -30.30
CA SER A 58 43.20 -73.89 -30.31
C SER A 58 42.99 -72.36 -30.23
N LEU A 59 43.67 -71.72 -29.26
CA LEU A 59 43.96 -70.27 -29.14
C LEU A 59 45.16 -69.90 -30.06
N PRO A 60 45.63 -68.64 -30.27
CA PRO A 60 45.27 -67.30 -29.71
C PRO A 60 45.28 -66.11 -30.73
N LYS A 61 44.91 -64.88 -30.29
CA LYS A 61 45.78 -63.66 -30.25
C LYS A 61 44.99 -62.37 -29.99
N PHE A 62 45.37 -61.71 -28.89
CA PHE A 62 45.05 -60.32 -28.52
C PHE A 62 45.84 -59.36 -29.44
N VAL A 63 45.22 -58.28 -29.92
CA VAL A 63 45.92 -57.15 -30.55
C VAL A 63 45.50 -55.86 -29.86
N THR A 64 46.45 -55.33 -29.09
CA THR A 64 46.51 -53.96 -28.57
C THR A 64 46.67 -52.98 -29.73
N SER A 65 45.95 -51.86 -29.71
CA SER A 65 46.22 -50.70 -30.58
C SER A 65 46.36 -49.43 -29.73
N GLU A 66 47.46 -48.72 -29.97
CA GLU A 66 47.86 -47.44 -29.35
C GLU A 66 47.04 -46.24 -29.92
N PRO A 67 46.97 -45.10 -29.18
CA PRO A 67 46.21 -43.93 -29.60
C PRO A 67 47.06 -42.96 -30.44
N VAL A 68 46.50 -42.48 -31.56
CA VAL A 68 47.10 -41.43 -32.41
C VAL A 68 46.67 -40.05 -31.87
N GLU A 69 47.65 -39.23 -31.48
CA GLU A 69 47.48 -37.80 -31.20
C GLU A 69 47.34 -37.04 -32.53
N GLU A 70 46.23 -36.30 -32.72
CA GLU A 70 46.06 -35.36 -33.82
C GLU A 70 46.13 -33.90 -33.34
N ASP A 71 46.96 -33.14 -34.05
CA ASP A 71 47.30 -31.72 -33.91
C ASP A 71 46.09 -30.80 -34.19
N HIS A 72 45.55 -30.14 -33.16
CA HIS A 72 44.36 -29.28 -33.27
C HIS A 72 44.71 -27.83 -33.65
N LYS A 73 44.76 -27.53 -34.95
CA LYS A 73 44.67 -26.15 -35.46
C LYS A 73 43.25 -25.60 -35.20
N PRO A 74 43.06 -24.34 -34.74
CA PRO A 74 41.74 -23.83 -34.40
C PRO A 74 40.85 -23.80 -35.64
N ARG A 75 39.89 -24.73 -35.71
CA ARG A 75 38.85 -24.74 -36.73
C ARG A 75 38.05 -23.45 -36.60
N GLY A 76 37.92 -22.70 -37.70
CA GLY A 76 37.06 -21.51 -37.73
C GLY A 76 35.63 -21.86 -37.31
N PRO A 77 34.89 -20.89 -36.73
CA PRO A 77 33.60 -21.18 -36.12
C PRO A 77 32.65 -21.76 -37.18
N THR A 78 32.19 -22.98 -36.93
CA THR A 78 31.18 -23.59 -37.76
C THR A 78 29.88 -22.77 -37.63
N PRO A 79 29.02 -22.73 -38.65
CA PRO A 79 27.74 -22.00 -38.58
C PRO A 79 26.90 -22.35 -37.34
N THR A 80 27.02 -23.58 -36.85
CA THR A 80 26.39 -24.07 -35.62
C THR A 80 26.95 -23.43 -34.34
N ASP A 81 28.25 -23.15 -34.30
CA ASP A 81 28.93 -22.55 -33.14
C ASP A 81 28.50 -21.08 -32.96
N ARG A 82 28.33 -20.35 -34.07
CA ARG A 82 27.77 -18.99 -34.07
C ARG A 82 26.34 -18.93 -33.56
N LEU A 83 25.51 -19.92 -33.93
CA LEU A 83 24.14 -20.03 -33.44
C LEU A 83 24.13 -20.33 -31.93
N ALA A 84 24.99 -21.24 -31.47
CA ALA A 84 25.11 -21.55 -30.05
C ALA A 84 25.50 -20.31 -29.22
N GLU A 85 26.43 -19.49 -29.72
CA GLU A 85 26.82 -18.23 -29.06
C GLU A 85 25.64 -17.23 -28.98
N GLN A 86 24.85 -17.13 -30.06
CA GLN A 86 23.67 -16.25 -30.09
C GLN A 86 22.57 -16.72 -29.14
N ILE A 87 22.30 -18.02 -29.07
CA ILE A 87 21.35 -18.61 -28.12
C ILE A 87 21.83 -18.39 -26.68
N GLY A 88 23.13 -18.56 -26.42
CA GLY A 88 23.74 -18.28 -25.13
C GLY A 88 23.55 -16.83 -24.70
N LYS A 89 23.82 -15.88 -25.61
CA LYS A 89 23.55 -14.45 -25.38
C LYS A 89 22.08 -14.21 -25.09
N ALA A 90 21.17 -14.71 -25.94
CA ALA A 90 19.74 -14.53 -25.77
C ALA A 90 19.25 -15.06 -24.41
N ARG A 91 19.70 -16.25 -24.00
CA ARG A 91 19.38 -16.82 -22.69
C ARG A 91 19.85 -15.94 -21.54
N LEU A 92 21.08 -15.43 -21.60
CA LEU A 92 21.62 -14.55 -20.56
C LEU A 92 20.90 -13.20 -20.51
N PHE A 93 20.50 -12.65 -21.67
CA PHE A 93 19.68 -11.44 -21.72
C PHE A 93 18.33 -11.67 -21.06
N LEU A 94 17.61 -12.73 -21.44
CA LEU A 94 16.32 -13.06 -20.83
C LEU A 94 16.46 -13.30 -19.32
N TYR A 95 17.47 -14.06 -18.90
CA TYR A 95 17.74 -14.30 -17.48
C TYR A 95 17.97 -13.00 -16.71
N LYS A 96 18.78 -12.08 -17.23
CA LYS A 96 19.01 -10.77 -16.60
C LYS A 96 17.70 -9.98 -16.44
N TYR A 97 16.86 -9.94 -17.47
CA TYR A 97 15.58 -9.24 -17.38
C TYR A 97 14.61 -9.90 -16.41
N VAL A 98 14.58 -11.23 -16.35
CA VAL A 98 13.76 -11.96 -15.38
C VAL A 98 14.22 -11.68 -13.95
N VAL A 99 15.53 -11.74 -13.68
CA VAL A 99 16.09 -11.46 -12.35
C VAL A 99 15.82 -10.00 -11.95
N LEU A 100 16.02 -9.03 -12.85
CA LEU A 100 15.72 -7.63 -12.55
C LEU A 100 14.23 -7.39 -12.27
N ALA A 101 13.35 -8.11 -12.97
CA ALA A 101 11.92 -8.04 -12.71
C ALA A 101 11.57 -8.67 -11.35
N GLU A 102 12.16 -9.82 -11.03
CA GLU A 102 12.02 -10.49 -9.73
C GLU A 102 12.49 -9.59 -8.58
N ASP A 103 13.68 -9.00 -8.70
CA ASP A 103 14.26 -8.09 -7.71
C ASP A 103 13.36 -6.87 -7.48
N LYS A 104 12.81 -6.27 -8.55
CA LYS A 104 11.90 -5.13 -8.44
C LYS A 104 10.58 -5.50 -7.79
N VAL A 105 10.02 -6.66 -8.12
CA VAL A 105 8.82 -7.16 -7.45
C VAL A 105 9.11 -7.37 -5.97
N ASN A 106 10.23 -8.02 -5.62
CA ASN A 106 10.60 -8.25 -4.24
C ASN A 106 10.79 -6.93 -3.46
N GLU A 107 11.49 -5.95 -4.03
CA GLU A 107 11.67 -4.61 -3.43
C GLU A 107 10.33 -3.89 -3.17
N THR A 108 9.38 -4.00 -4.11
CA THR A 108 8.05 -3.40 -3.93
C THR A 108 7.24 -4.08 -2.83
N VAL A 109 7.34 -5.41 -2.74
CA VAL A 109 6.68 -6.21 -1.71
C VAL A 109 7.29 -5.92 -0.34
N ASP A 110 8.62 -5.87 -0.23
CA ASP A 110 9.32 -5.53 1.00
C ASP A 110 8.97 -4.11 1.47
N SER A 111 8.91 -3.16 0.55
CA SER A 111 8.49 -1.79 0.85
C SER A 111 7.04 -1.73 1.33
N ALA A 112 6.14 -2.50 0.71
CA ALA A 112 4.75 -2.60 1.13
C ALA A 112 4.63 -3.18 2.55
N PHE A 113 5.35 -4.27 2.85
CA PHE A 113 5.39 -4.83 4.20
C PHE A 113 5.99 -3.88 5.23
N HIS A 114 7.05 -3.14 4.88
CA HIS A 114 7.62 -2.16 5.78
C HIS A 114 6.63 -1.02 6.07
N LEU A 115 5.87 -0.58 5.06
CA LEU A 115 4.79 0.39 5.25
C LEU A 115 3.71 -0.20 6.16
N GLU A 116 3.22 -1.39 5.89
CA GLU A 116 2.21 -2.07 6.73
C GLU A 116 2.68 -2.23 8.18
N GLN A 117 3.93 -2.62 8.39
CA GLN A 117 4.50 -2.74 9.73
C GLN A 117 4.63 -1.38 10.41
N SER A 118 5.06 -0.34 9.68
CA SER A 118 5.16 1.02 10.22
C SER A 118 3.78 1.58 10.60
N PHE A 119 2.75 1.33 9.80
CA PHE A 119 1.36 1.69 10.11
C PHE A 119 0.85 0.91 11.31
N THR A 120 1.09 -0.39 11.37
CA THR A 120 0.68 -1.25 12.49
C THR A 120 1.34 -0.80 13.78
N ASN A 121 2.65 -0.55 13.76
CA ASN A 121 3.38 -0.03 14.93
C ASN A 121 2.87 1.36 15.35
N THR A 122 2.57 2.24 14.39
CA THR A 122 2.02 3.57 14.67
C THR A 122 0.62 3.47 15.29
N VAL A 123 -0.27 2.68 14.70
CA VAL A 123 -1.63 2.45 15.22
C VAL A 123 -1.58 1.78 16.60
N ALA A 124 -0.70 0.81 16.80
CA ALA A 124 -0.49 0.18 18.10
C ALA A 124 0.01 1.19 19.15
N SER A 125 0.88 2.13 18.75
CA SER A 125 1.37 3.18 19.65
C SER A 125 0.31 4.23 20.03
N LEU A 126 -0.74 4.36 19.21
CA LEU A 126 -1.86 5.28 19.46
C LEU A 126 -2.89 4.69 20.44
N ALA A 127 -2.97 3.36 20.52
CA ALA A 127 -3.89 2.68 21.42
C ALA A 127 -3.55 2.97 22.90
N PRO A 128 -4.56 3.13 23.77
CA PRO A 128 -4.33 3.45 25.17
C PRO A 128 -3.72 2.22 25.86
N PRO A 129 -2.81 2.43 26.83
CA PRO A 129 -2.24 1.34 27.60
C PRO A 129 -3.36 0.62 28.37
N ARG A 130 -3.26 -0.70 28.47
CA ARG A 130 -4.31 -1.56 29.09
C ARG A 130 -4.65 -1.17 30.53
N GLU A 131 -3.72 -0.50 31.20
CA GLU A 131 -3.85 0.02 32.58
C GLU A 131 -4.78 1.24 32.69
N SER A 132 -5.03 1.93 31.58
CA SER A 132 -5.83 3.15 31.56
C SER A 132 -7.35 2.92 31.66
N GLY A 133 -7.81 1.67 31.47
CA GLY A 133 -9.24 1.34 31.53
C GLY A 133 -10.12 1.93 30.42
N GLU A 134 -9.54 2.64 29.44
CA GLU A 134 -10.28 3.19 28.30
C GLU A 134 -10.76 2.07 27.36
N GLN A 135 -12.07 1.98 27.14
CA GLN A 135 -12.65 0.99 26.24
C GLN A 135 -12.84 1.58 24.83
N LEU A 136 -11.96 1.22 23.91
CA LEU A 136 -11.98 1.71 22.54
C LEU A 136 -13.25 1.34 21.78
N LEU A 137 -13.73 0.10 21.95
CA LEU A 137 -14.84 -0.41 21.13
C LEU A 137 -16.17 0.30 21.46
N PRO A 138 -16.61 0.39 22.74
CA PRO A 138 -17.78 1.19 23.09
C PRO A 138 -17.55 2.69 22.85
N GLY A 139 -16.34 3.18 23.13
CA GLY A 139 -16.00 4.59 22.94
C GLY A 139 -16.10 5.03 21.48
N ALA A 140 -15.58 4.23 20.54
CA ALA A 140 -15.67 4.47 19.11
C ALA A 140 -17.11 4.46 18.61
N ILE A 141 -17.96 3.57 19.16
CA ILE A 141 -19.39 3.56 18.82
C ILE A 141 -20.05 4.87 19.27
N TYR A 142 -19.76 5.37 20.47
CA TYR A 142 -20.31 6.66 20.93
C TYR A 142 -19.85 7.83 20.07
N VAL A 143 -18.59 7.84 19.65
CA VAL A 143 -18.06 8.84 18.71
C VAL A 143 -18.79 8.78 17.36
N LEU A 144 -19.02 7.57 16.84
CA LEU A 144 -19.76 7.37 15.59
C LEU A 144 -21.20 7.88 15.74
N VAL A 145 -21.90 7.52 16.82
CA VAL A 145 -23.26 7.99 17.11
C VAL A 145 -23.31 9.52 17.21
N ALA A 146 -22.35 10.15 17.89
CA ALA A 146 -22.26 11.61 17.98
C ALA A 146 -22.06 12.26 16.59
N SER A 147 -21.20 11.67 15.74
CA SER A 147 -21.02 12.15 14.37
C SER A 147 -22.29 12.01 13.53
N MET A 148 -23.03 10.90 13.68
CA MET A 148 -24.29 10.66 13.00
C MET A 148 -25.38 11.63 13.46
N ALA A 149 -25.43 11.95 14.76
CA ALA A 149 -26.29 13.00 15.30
C ALA A 149 -25.95 14.38 14.67
N GLY A 150 -24.66 14.69 14.48
CA GLY A 150 -24.22 15.88 13.75
C GLY A 150 -24.65 15.90 12.28
N SER A 151 -24.68 14.74 11.62
CA SER A 151 -25.20 14.61 10.26
C SER A 151 -26.70 14.85 10.17
N ILE A 152 -27.46 14.43 11.17
CA ILE A 152 -28.90 14.71 11.24
C ILE A 152 -29.12 16.21 11.47
N MET A 153 -28.34 16.82 12.38
CA MET A 153 -28.45 18.24 12.71
C MET A 153 -28.09 19.16 11.54
N SER A 154 -27.09 18.79 10.74
CA SER A 154 -26.64 19.55 9.57
C SER A 154 -27.39 19.23 8.27
N ARG A 155 -28.40 18.34 8.32
CA ARG A 155 -29.09 17.79 7.14
C ARG A 155 -29.71 18.85 6.21
N ASN A 156 -30.23 19.94 6.77
CA ASN A 156 -30.88 21.02 6.02
C ASN A 156 -30.03 22.31 5.95
N ARG A 157 -28.70 22.19 6.05
CA ARG A 157 -27.76 23.31 5.98
C ARG A 157 -26.87 23.19 4.75
N ASN A 158 -26.10 24.25 4.47
CA ASN A 158 -25.15 24.28 3.36
C ASN A 158 -24.26 23.04 3.32
N ILE A 159 -23.82 22.64 2.12
CA ILE A 159 -22.98 21.45 1.89
C ILE A 159 -21.72 21.42 2.76
N LEU A 160 -21.13 22.60 3.03
CA LEU A 160 -19.99 22.75 3.92
C LEU A 160 -20.31 22.38 5.36
N LEU A 161 -21.46 22.82 5.88
CA LEU A 161 -21.91 22.44 7.22
C LEU A 161 -22.25 20.94 7.26
N ARG A 162 -22.87 20.40 6.22
CA ARG A 162 -23.16 18.96 6.13
C ARG A 162 -21.92 18.07 6.23
N ALA A 163 -20.77 18.54 5.76
CA ALA A 163 -19.51 17.80 5.87
C ALA A 163 -18.77 18.07 7.18
N THR A 164 -18.74 19.33 7.64
CA THR A 164 -17.93 19.74 8.79
C THR A 164 -18.59 19.45 10.14
N PHE A 165 -19.92 19.56 10.25
CA PHE A 165 -20.63 19.37 11.53
C PHE A 165 -20.49 17.93 12.08
N PRO A 166 -20.68 16.87 11.27
CA PRO A 166 -20.47 15.49 11.73
C PRO A 166 -19.04 15.25 12.21
N LEU A 167 -18.06 15.80 11.51
CA LEU A 167 -16.65 15.69 11.88
C LEU A 167 -16.34 16.44 13.17
N ALA A 168 -16.83 17.68 13.30
CA ALA A 168 -16.61 18.49 14.50
C ALA A 168 -17.21 17.81 15.74
N LEU A 169 -18.44 17.30 15.65
CA LEU A 169 -19.07 16.57 16.77
C LEU A 169 -18.43 15.20 17.03
N GLY A 170 -18.00 14.47 15.99
CA GLY A 170 -17.26 13.23 16.16
C GLY A 170 -15.92 13.46 16.88
N ILE A 171 -15.13 14.42 16.42
CA ILE A 171 -13.84 14.79 17.04
C ILE A 171 -14.05 15.29 18.48
N GLY A 172 -15.08 16.11 18.71
CA GLY A 172 -15.44 16.58 20.05
C GLY A 172 -15.83 15.44 20.99
N ALA A 173 -16.66 14.50 20.52
CA ALA A 173 -17.01 13.31 21.28
C ALA A 173 -15.78 12.42 21.55
N GLY A 174 -14.84 12.32 20.60
CA GLY A 174 -13.58 11.60 20.78
C GLY A 174 -12.75 12.16 21.93
N TRP A 175 -12.68 13.49 22.06
CA TRP A 175 -12.01 14.15 23.18
C TRP A 175 -12.68 13.89 24.54
N VAL A 176 -13.99 13.70 24.57
CA VAL A 176 -14.75 13.46 25.80
C VAL A 176 -14.72 11.98 26.20
N VAL A 177 -14.90 11.08 25.24
CA VAL A 177 -15.08 9.65 25.48
C VAL A 177 -13.74 8.90 25.49
N LEU A 178 -12.76 9.33 24.69
CA LEU A 178 -11.46 8.68 24.52
C LEU A 178 -10.30 9.69 24.66
N PRO A 179 -10.16 10.35 25.82
CA PRO A 179 -9.24 11.47 25.98
C PRO A 179 -7.76 11.10 25.81
N ILE A 180 -7.32 9.92 26.22
CA ILE A 180 -5.89 9.54 26.11
C ILE A 180 -5.52 9.20 24.67
N THR A 181 -6.37 8.45 23.96
CA THR A 181 -6.11 8.21 22.52
C THR A 181 -6.05 9.49 21.72
N MET A 182 -6.93 10.44 22.01
CA MET A 182 -6.99 11.68 21.25
C MET A 182 -5.76 12.56 21.50
N ARG A 183 -5.21 12.52 22.72
CA ARG A 183 -3.91 13.14 23.06
C ARG A 183 -2.77 12.47 22.31
N ASN A 184 -2.69 11.14 22.31
CA ASN A 184 -1.66 10.40 21.57
C ASN A 184 -1.70 10.69 20.05
N VAL A 185 -2.91 10.74 19.47
CA VAL A 185 -3.11 11.13 18.06
C VAL A 185 -2.63 12.56 17.82
N SER A 186 -2.96 13.49 18.73
CA SER A 186 -2.52 14.89 18.60
C SER A 186 -1.00 15.04 18.73
N ASP A 187 -0.37 14.27 19.62
CA ASP A 187 1.09 14.28 19.80
C ASP A 187 1.80 13.69 18.56
N LEU A 188 1.22 12.66 17.95
CA LEU A 188 1.74 12.11 16.70
C LEU A 188 1.59 13.11 15.56
N ALA A 189 0.43 13.75 15.42
CA ALA A 189 0.20 14.79 14.43
C ALA A 189 1.22 15.93 14.60
N TRP A 190 1.46 16.36 15.83
CA TRP A 190 2.46 17.37 16.16
C TRP A 190 3.89 16.95 15.77
N LYS A 191 4.29 15.69 16.02
CA LYS A 191 5.60 15.17 15.60
C LYS A 191 5.77 15.17 14.08
N TYR A 192 4.72 14.87 13.32
CA TYR A 192 4.77 14.96 11.86
C TYR A 192 4.79 16.40 11.38
N GLU A 193 4.04 17.27 12.04
CA GLU A 193 3.99 18.69 11.73
C GLU A 193 5.32 19.40 11.98
N GLN A 194 6.05 19.02 13.03
CA GLN A 194 7.41 19.54 13.31
C GLN A 194 8.41 19.29 12.19
N LYS A 195 8.20 18.28 11.34
CA LYS A 195 9.04 18.06 10.16
C LYS A 195 8.89 19.16 9.11
N PHE A 196 7.78 19.92 9.16
CA PHE A 196 7.45 21.01 8.26
C PHE A 196 7.29 22.32 9.06
N PRO A 197 8.36 23.13 9.21
CA PRO A 197 8.37 24.26 10.15
C PRO A 197 7.30 25.31 9.84
N VAL A 198 6.96 25.51 8.56
CA VAL A 198 5.91 26.46 8.14
C VAL A 198 4.54 26.07 8.71
N VAL A 199 4.23 24.77 8.74
CA VAL A 199 2.94 24.29 9.26
C VAL A 199 2.94 24.40 10.78
N ALA A 200 4.00 23.95 11.44
CA ALA A 200 4.14 24.03 12.90
C ALA A 200 4.02 25.46 13.44
N GLU A 201 4.68 26.44 12.80
CA GLU A 201 4.54 27.85 13.18
C GLU A 201 3.12 28.37 12.96
N SER A 202 2.46 27.95 11.89
CA SER A 202 1.08 28.36 11.61
C SER A 202 0.09 27.81 12.66
N HIS A 203 0.29 26.58 13.14
CA HIS A 203 -0.53 25.98 14.19
C HIS A 203 -0.28 26.67 15.53
N LEU A 204 0.98 26.96 15.89
CA LEU A 204 1.28 27.74 17.09
C LEU A 204 0.62 29.11 17.06
N LYS A 205 0.75 29.84 15.95
CA LYS A 205 0.08 31.14 15.77
C LYS A 205 -1.45 31.03 15.85
N ALA A 206 -2.04 30.01 15.26
CA ALA A 206 -3.49 29.77 15.33
C ALA A 206 -3.94 29.49 16.78
N ARG A 207 -3.18 28.67 17.51
CA ARG A 207 -3.43 28.35 18.92
C ARG A 207 -3.32 29.61 19.80
N ASP A 208 -2.27 30.39 19.62
CA ASP A 208 -2.06 31.63 20.36
C ASP A 208 -3.18 32.64 20.07
N GLY A 209 -3.58 32.77 18.79
CA GLY A 209 -4.71 33.59 18.39
C GLY A 209 -6.03 33.16 19.04
N LEU A 210 -6.29 31.85 19.14
CA LEU A 210 -7.47 31.33 19.84
C LEU A 210 -7.43 31.62 21.34
N GLN A 211 -6.28 31.42 21.99
CA GLN A 211 -6.11 31.71 23.42
C GLN A 211 -6.34 33.19 23.71
N GLN A 212 -5.75 34.07 22.90
CA GLN A 212 -5.95 35.52 23.00
C GLN A 212 -7.41 35.89 22.73
N GLY A 213 -8.05 35.30 21.73
CA GLY A 213 -9.46 35.52 21.43
C GLY A 213 -10.39 35.15 22.58
N VAL A 214 -10.14 34.01 23.25
CA VAL A 214 -10.92 33.58 24.44
C VAL A 214 -10.70 34.54 25.61
N GLN A 215 -9.47 34.96 25.85
CA GLN A 215 -9.17 35.95 26.90
C GLN A 215 -9.86 37.28 26.61
N PHE A 216 -9.75 37.77 25.37
CA PHE A 216 -10.38 39.01 24.91
C PHE A 216 -11.90 38.95 25.06
N ALA A 217 -12.54 37.85 24.66
CA ALA A 217 -13.97 37.63 24.80
C ALA A 217 -14.41 37.61 26.27
N ARG A 218 -13.66 36.94 27.15
CA ARG A 218 -13.94 36.95 28.60
C ARG A 218 -13.88 38.35 29.17
N VAL A 219 -12.81 39.09 28.87
CA VAL A 219 -12.64 40.47 29.36
C VAL A 219 -13.75 41.39 28.82
N HIS A 220 -14.08 41.31 27.54
CA HIS A 220 -15.15 42.12 26.95
C HIS A 220 -16.54 41.74 27.45
N SER A 221 -16.80 40.47 27.71
CA SER A 221 -18.07 40.02 28.32
C SER A 221 -18.24 40.59 29.73
N ALA A 222 -17.17 40.59 30.54
CA ALA A 222 -17.18 41.18 31.86
C ALA A 222 -17.37 42.70 31.82
N LEU A 223 -16.74 43.40 30.86
CA LEU A 223 -16.92 44.83 30.67
C LEU A 223 -18.35 45.17 30.22
N GLY A 224 -18.89 44.41 29.26
CA GLY A 224 -20.26 44.57 28.79
C GLY A 224 -21.30 44.34 29.89
N ALA A 225 -21.10 43.32 30.74
CA ALA A 225 -21.97 43.09 31.89
C ALA A 225 -21.99 44.28 32.85
N ARG A 226 -20.83 44.88 33.14
CA ARG A 226 -20.73 46.08 33.98
C ARG A 226 -21.40 47.30 33.34
N TYR A 227 -21.24 47.48 32.03
CA TYR A 227 -21.87 48.60 31.32
C TYR A 227 -23.40 48.51 31.33
N VAL A 228 -23.95 47.31 31.17
CA VAL A 228 -25.40 47.08 31.28
C VAL A 228 -25.87 47.37 32.70
N ASP A 229 -25.14 46.90 33.71
CA ASP A 229 -25.47 47.14 35.12
C ASP A 229 -25.46 48.63 35.48
N GLU A 230 -24.47 49.38 34.99
CA GLU A 230 -24.38 50.84 35.13
C GLU A 230 -25.57 51.55 34.47
N LYS A 231 -25.95 51.13 33.25
CA LYS A 231 -27.10 51.72 32.54
C LYS A 231 -28.44 51.38 33.18
N VAL A 232 -28.60 50.18 33.72
CA VAL A 232 -29.80 49.80 34.49
C VAL A 232 -29.89 50.59 35.78
N THR A 233 -28.75 50.83 36.45
CA THR A 233 -28.68 51.65 37.68
C THR A 233 -29.01 53.11 37.40
N GLU A 234 -28.41 53.72 36.36
CA GLU A 234 -28.71 55.10 35.94
C GLU A 234 -30.20 55.28 35.58
N ALA A 235 -30.76 54.33 34.83
CA ALA A 235 -32.19 54.35 34.50
C ALA A 235 -33.07 54.27 35.76
N ARG A 236 -32.69 53.43 36.73
CA ARG A 236 -33.39 53.33 38.02
C ARG A 236 -33.31 54.64 38.81
N GLU A 237 -32.14 55.27 38.87
CA GLU A 237 -31.96 56.55 39.57
C GLU A 237 -32.76 57.69 38.93
N VAL A 238 -32.84 57.76 37.61
CA VAL A 238 -33.67 58.76 36.90
C VAL A 238 -35.14 58.56 37.23
N ILE A 239 -35.62 57.31 37.25
CA ILE A 239 -37.01 57.00 37.63
C ILE A 239 -37.26 57.40 39.09
N GLU A 240 -36.36 57.05 40.00
CA GLU A 240 -36.48 57.42 41.41
C GLU A 240 -36.42 58.94 41.63
N GLY A 241 -35.58 59.65 40.88
CA GLY A 241 -35.49 61.11 40.91
C GLY A 241 -36.77 61.78 40.40
N TRP A 242 -37.38 61.23 39.35
CA TRP A 242 -38.65 61.72 38.81
C TRP A 242 -39.81 61.50 39.80
N VAL A 243 -39.84 60.34 40.47
CA VAL A 243 -40.80 60.07 41.56
C VAL A 243 -40.60 61.04 42.73
N LYS A 244 -39.36 61.37 43.09
CA LYS A 244 -39.06 62.35 44.17
C LYS A 244 -39.39 63.81 43.80
N GLN A 245 -39.36 64.18 42.52
CA GLN A 245 -39.62 65.56 42.05
C GLN A 245 -41.09 65.84 41.69
N GLY A 246 -41.94 64.83 41.52
CA GLY A 246 -43.18 64.98 40.74
C GLY A 246 -44.41 64.19 41.19
N LYS A 247 -44.63 64.00 42.50
CA LYS A 247 -45.96 63.98 43.14
C LYS A 247 -45.82 63.96 44.66
#